data_AF-A0A9Y2NGW3-F1
#
_entry.id   AF-A0A9Y2NGW3-F1
#
_cell.length_a   1.000
_cell.length_b   1.000
_cell.length_c   1.000
_cell.angle_alpha   90.00
_cell.angle_beta   90.00
_cell.angle_gamma   90.00
#
_symmetry.space_group_name_H-M   'P 1'
#
loop_
_entity.id
_entity.type
_entity.pdbx_description
1 polymer ?
#
loop_
_entity_poly.entity_id
_entity_poly.type
_entity_poly.pdbx_seq_one_letter_code
_entity_poly.pdbx_strand_id
1 'polypeptide(L)'
;MRGTVVKRSFVTFGLGVGFGVLVEVGYAAGGDRALQALAVLIMVSAAAFVSGGFLGFLFGVPKVLATWANATGDRSDTRPGNYAANTNLEQISDWLTKILVGAGLTQIGSICREFGRLVGVVAPTVRPDGTAVAFVGAMLVFFAVGGFIAGWLTTRLLLVAALTRADDEALDRFVEAQYAELSGDSDRAEALRSEAIGYLRPEVEAFGRRYEQSRQLPAGPLRTSEMESITNIARLAATGQGWTAEQARELFAQDSPGVRVFALGLMQGNSDLADFGIVVDAVGRSRSAFEQYQGLLLAKTMLDGLDEIQRQALREAVAAQLAPGGWIRREGARWAVARSILTRLTSEES
;
A
#
# COMPACT_ATOMS: atom_id res chain seq x y z
N MET A 1 -15.59 -11.49 -14.65
CA MET A 1 -16.31 -10.29 -15.14
C MET A 1 -15.45 -9.02 -15.23
N ARG A 2 -14.62 -8.67 -14.23
CA ARG A 2 -13.76 -7.45 -14.26
C ARG A 2 -12.82 -7.35 -15.47
N GLY A 3 -12.13 -8.43 -15.85
CA GLY A 3 -11.20 -8.42 -17.01
C GLY A 3 -11.88 -8.13 -18.35
N THR A 4 -13.13 -8.55 -18.53
CA THR A 4 -13.91 -8.30 -19.75
C THR A 4 -14.29 -6.83 -19.89
N VAL A 5 -14.61 -6.16 -18.77
CA VAL A 5 -14.95 -4.72 -18.75
C VAL A 5 -13.71 -3.88 -19.06
N VAL A 6 -12.56 -4.19 -18.44
CA VAL A 6 -11.29 -3.51 -18.69
C VAL A 6 -10.88 -3.62 -20.17
N LYS A 7 -10.91 -4.84 -20.73
CA LYS A 7 -10.59 -5.06 -22.14
C LYS A 7 -11.51 -4.28 -23.08
N ARG A 8 -12.81 -4.21 -22.76
CA ARG A 8 -13.79 -3.41 -23.53
C ARG A 8 -13.48 -1.92 -23.44
N SER A 9 -13.15 -1.39 -22.27
CA SER A 9 -12.78 0.02 -22.10
C SER A 9 -11.56 0.42 -22.93
N PHE A 10 -10.51 -0.42 -22.97
CA PHE A 10 -9.34 -0.17 -23.82
C PHE A 10 -9.66 -0.23 -25.31
N VAL A 11 -10.50 -1.16 -25.75
CA VAL A 11 -10.93 -1.27 -27.15
C VAL A 11 -11.72 -0.04 -27.58
N THR A 12 -12.72 0.38 -26.79
CA THR A 12 -13.51 1.58 -27.09
C THR A 12 -12.64 2.83 -27.14
N PHE A 13 -11.68 2.95 -26.23
CA PHE A 13 -10.74 4.07 -26.24
C PHE A 13 -9.83 4.06 -27.49
N GLY A 14 -9.29 2.90 -27.85
CA GLY A 14 -8.49 2.73 -29.07
C GLY A 14 -9.27 3.08 -30.35
N LEU A 15 -10.55 2.74 -30.42
CA LEU A 15 -11.43 3.14 -31.52
C LEU A 15 -11.62 4.66 -31.59
N GLY A 16 -11.70 5.35 -30.45
CA GLY A 16 -11.77 6.81 -30.39
C GLY A 16 -10.51 7.48 -30.94
N VAL A 17 -9.32 7.03 -30.52
CA VAL A 17 -8.04 7.52 -31.06
C VAL A 17 -7.93 7.25 -32.57
N GLY A 18 -8.32 6.04 -33.00
CA GLY A 18 -8.35 5.67 -34.42
C GLY A 18 -9.29 6.55 -35.25
N PHE A 19 -10.46 6.90 -34.71
CA PHE A 19 -11.37 7.86 -35.35
C PHE A 19 -10.74 9.24 -35.51
N GLY A 20 -10.00 9.73 -34.50
CA GLY A 20 -9.26 10.99 -34.60
C GLY A 20 -8.25 10.99 -35.74
N VAL A 21 -7.47 9.92 -35.89
CA VAL A 21 -6.51 9.74 -37.00
C VAL A 21 -7.23 9.67 -38.35
N LEU A 22 -8.37 8.99 -38.45
CA LEU A 22 -9.17 8.95 -39.69
C LEU A 22 -9.67 10.35 -40.09
N VAL A 23 -10.07 11.16 -39.11
CA VAL A 23 -10.48 12.56 -39.34
C VAL A 23 -9.30 13.40 -39.82
N GLU A 24 -8.07 13.20 -39.31
CA GLU A 24 -6.86 13.86 -39.83
C GLU A 24 -6.59 13.50 -41.29
N VAL A 25 -6.70 12.22 -41.66
CA VAL A 25 -6.53 11.74 -43.03
C VAL A 25 -7.56 12.40 -43.97
N GLY A 26 -8.83 12.41 -43.58
CA GLY A 26 -9.88 13.05 -44.36
C GLY A 26 -9.68 14.56 -44.51
N TYR A 27 -9.23 15.24 -43.45
CA TYR A 27 -8.97 16.68 -43.47
C TYR A 27 -7.77 17.06 -44.35
N ALA A 28 -6.69 16.26 -44.30
CA ALA A 28 -5.48 16.46 -45.08
C ALA A 28 -5.69 16.16 -46.58
N ALA A 29 -6.48 15.13 -46.90
CA ALA A 29 -6.78 14.74 -48.29
C ALA A 29 -7.52 15.84 -49.08
N GLY A 30 -8.20 16.77 -48.39
CA GLY A 30 -8.92 17.88 -49.00
C GLY A 30 -8.05 19.09 -49.40
N GLY A 31 -6.71 19.01 -49.32
CA GLY A 31 -5.82 20.13 -49.63
C GLY A 31 -4.65 19.76 -50.57
N ASP A 32 -4.06 20.78 -51.19
CA ASP A 32 -3.01 20.63 -52.22
C ASP A 32 -1.71 19.98 -51.71
N ARG A 33 -1.49 19.96 -50.39
CA ARG A 33 -0.29 19.42 -49.74
C ARG A 33 -0.64 18.30 -48.75
N ALA A 34 -1.51 17.39 -49.16
CA ALA A 34 -2.07 16.35 -48.30
C ALA A 34 -1.03 15.56 -47.50
N LEU A 35 0.07 15.12 -48.11
CA LEU A 35 1.13 14.36 -47.43
C LEU A 35 1.85 15.17 -46.34
N GLN A 36 2.19 16.42 -46.63
CA GLN A 36 2.85 17.31 -45.67
C GLN A 36 1.90 17.65 -44.52
N ALA A 37 0.65 18.00 -44.84
CA ALA A 37 -0.38 18.29 -43.85
C ALA A 37 -0.60 17.09 -42.92
N LEU A 38 -0.74 15.88 -43.48
CA LEU A 38 -0.92 14.66 -42.71
C LEU A 38 0.28 14.37 -41.80
N ALA A 39 1.51 14.52 -42.29
CA ALA A 39 2.72 14.30 -41.49
C ALA A 39 2.79 15.25 -40.29
N VAL A 40 2.44 16.53 -40.49
CA VAL A 40 2.39 17.52 -39.41
C VAL A 40 1.29 17.18 -38.40
N LEU A 41 0.08 16.89 -38.88
CA LEU A 41 -1.07 16.57 -38.02
C LEU A 41 -0.76 15.37 -37.11
N ILE A 42 -0.26 14.26 -37.68
CA ILE A 42 0.08 13.04 -36.93
C ILE A 42 1.17 13.31 -35.89
N MET A 43 2.24 14.02 -36.25
CA MET A 43 3.35 14.27 -35.33
C MET A 43 2.92 15.15 -34.15
N VAL A 44 2.12 16.18 -34.44
CA VAL A 44 1.63 17.12 -33.42
C VAL A 44 0.57 16.45 -32.53
N SER A 45 -0.33 15.64 -33.10
CA SER A 45 -1.31 14.87 -32.34
C SER A 45 -0.68 13.79 -31.47
N ALA A 46 0.34 13.08 -31.97
CA ALA A 46 1.11 12.13 -31.17
C ALA A 46 1.83 12.82 -29.99
N ALA A 47 2.45 13.98 -30.23
CA ALA A 47 3.10 14.75 -29.16
C ALA A 47 2.10 15.21 -28.09
N ALA A 48 0.92 15.68 -28.50
CA ALA A 48 -0.17 16.05 -27.59
C ALA A 48 -0.66 14.83 -26.78
N PHE A 49 -0.84 13.68 -27.43
CA PHE A 49 -1.24 12.43 -26.79
C PHE A 49 -0.22 11.93 -25.76
N VAL A 50 1.07 11.94 -26.09
CA VAL A 50 2.13 11.56 -25.15
C VAL A 50 2.21 12.52 -23.98
N SER A 51 2.10 13.84 -24.23
CA SER A 51 2.13 14.86 -23.18
C SER A 51 0.93 14.70 -22.22
N GLY A 52 -0.26 14.49 -22.78
CA GLY A 52 -1.46 14.15 -22.02
C GLY A 52 -1.27 12.87 -21.21
N GLY A 53 -0.76 11.81 -21.84
CA GLY A 53 -0.53 10.51 -21.22
C GLY A 53 0.46 10.54 -20.08
N PHE A 54 1.52 11.36 -20.19
CA PHE A 54 2.44 11.59 -19.10
C PHE A 54 1.74 12.24 -17.89
N LEU A 55 0.94 13.28 -18.11
CA LEU A 55 0.14 13.87 -17.03
C LEU A 55 -0.84 12.84 -16.45
N GLY A 56 -1.56 12.13 -17.30
CA GLY A 56 -2.49 11.06 -16.90
C GLY A 56 -1.80 10.01 -16.04
N PHE A 57 -0.59 9.60 -16.41
CA PHE A 57 0.26 8.71 -15.62
C PHE A 57 0.54 9.30 -14.24
N LEU A 58 1.03 10.54 -14.15
CA LEU A 58 1.33 11.20 -12.86
C LEU A 58 0.12 11.23 -11.92
N PHE A 59 -1.08 11.49 -12.46
CA PHE A 59 -2.33 11.49 -11.70
C PHE A 59 -2.90 10.08 -11.44
N GLY A 60 -2.46 9.08 -12.21
CA GLY A 60 -2.92 7.70 -12.13
C GLY A 60 -2.11 6.83 -11.17
N VAL A 61 -0.92 7.26 -10.74
CA VAL A 61 -0.08 6.48 -9.80
C VAL A 61 -0.81 6.32 -8.46
N PRO A 62 -1.13 5.08 -8.04
CA PRO A 62 -1.71 4.83 -6.73
C PRO A 62 -0.68 5.15 -5.66
N LYS A 63 -1.01 6.08 -4.77
CA LYS A 63 -0.24 6.31 -3.54
C LYS A 63 -0.85 5.45 -2.45
N VAL A 64 -0.14 4.42 -2.03
CA VAL A 64 -0.42 3.72 -0.77
C VAL A 64 -0.27 4.74 0.34
N LEU A 65 -1.33 4.98 1.13
CA LEU A 65 -1.18 5.40 2.53
C LEU A 65 -2.51 5.34 3.30
N ALA A 66 -2.34 4.81 4.52
CA ALA A 66 -3.18 4.83 5.70
C ALA A 66 -4.35 5.83 5.72
N THR A 67 -5.57 5.29 5.75
CA THR A 67 -6.78 6.00 6.14
C THR A 67 -7.10 5.58 7.56
N TRP A 68 -7.16 6.50 8.54
CA TRP A 68 -8.27 6.62 9.51
C TRP A 68 -8.28 8.01 10.16
N ALA A 69 -8.92 8.95 9.49
CA ALA A 69 -9.59 10.08 10.13
C ALA A 69 -11.10 9.88 9.91
N ASN A 70 -11.79 9.45 10.95
CA ASN A 70 -13.20 9.75 11.29
C ASN A 70 -13.60 8.88 12.49
N ALA A 71 -13.15 9.29 13.68
CA ALA A 71 -13.65 8.77 14.94
C ALA A 71 -14.82 9.64 15.40
N THR A 72 -16.01 9.37 14.87
CA THR A 72 -17.29 9.63 15.56
C THR A 72 -18.27 8.53 15.20
N GLY A 73 -18.41 7.57 16.13
CA GLY A 73 -19.58 6.70 16.35
C GLY A 73 -20.12 5.90 15.17
N ASP A 74 -19.68 4.65 15.02
CA ASP A 74 -20.55 3.47 15.18
C ASP A 74 -19.67 2.20 15.22
N ARG A 75 -20.00 1.27 16.12
CA ARG A 75 -19.33 -0.04 16.25
C ARG A 75 -20.28 -1.10 15.70
N SER A 76 -20.22 -1.37 14.41
CA SER A 76 -20.65 -2.65 13.84
C SER A 76 -20.13 -2.80 12.40
N ASP A 77 -19.73 -4.02 12.05
CA ASP A 77 -19.23 -4.47 10.74
C ASP A 77 -17.84 -3.99 10.27
N THR A 78 -16.80 -4.69 10.75
CA THR A 78 -15.47 -4.74 10.10
C THR A 78 -15.20 -6.14 9.56
N ARG A 79 -15.60 -6.40 8.32
CA ARG A 79 -15.03 -7.48 7.52
C ARG A 79 -13.67 -7.02 6.97
N PRO A 80 -12.58 -7.79 7.15
CA PRO A 80 -11.29 -7.47 6.54
C PRO A 80 -11.38 -7.71 5.03
N GLY A 81 -11.23 -6.66 4.22
CA GLY A 81 -11.24 -6.77 2.75
C GLY A 81 -11.73 -5.54 1.98
N ASN A 82 -12.32 -4.54 2.64
CA ASN A 82 -12.70 -3.31 1.94
C ASN A 82 -11.56 -2.30 1.94
N TYR A 83 -10.91 -2.14 0.79
CA TYR A 83 -10.19 -0.93 0.43
C TYR A 83 -11.12 0.27 0.66
N ALA A 84 -10.93 0.99 1.76
CA ALA A 84 -11.73 2.15 2.10
C ALA A 84 -11.61 3.21 0.99
N ALA A 85 -12.74 3.82 0.62
CA ALA A 85 -12.77 4.91 -0.34
C ALA A 85 -11.84 6.05 0.14
N ASN A 86 -10.96 6.46 -0.76
CA ASN A 86 -9.88 7.40 -0.54
C ASN A 86 -10.42 8.83 -0.33
N THR A 87 -10.39 9.37 0.90
CA THR A 87 -10.74 10.79 1.20
C THR A 87 -9.74 11.79 0.63
N ASN A 88 -8.56 11.32 0.20
CA ASN A 88 -7.57 12.11 -0.50
C ASN A 88 -8.04 12.48 -1.92
N LEU A 89 -8.97 11.74 -2.54
CA LEU A 89 -9.58 12.14 -3.81
C LEU A 89 -10.51 13.34 -3.64
N GLU A 90 -11.22 13.42 -2.52
CA GLU A 90 -12.03 14.59 -2.16
C GLU A 90 -11.11 15.80 -1.91
N GLN A 91 -9.98 15.60 -1.23
CA GLN A 91 -9.00 16.67 -0.99
C GLN A 91 -8.21 17.09 -2.23
N ILE A 92 -7.80 16.17 -3.11
CA ILE A 92 -7.14 16.49 -4.37
C ILE A 92 -8.16 17.11 -5.34
N SER A 93 -9.42 16.66 -5.35
CA SER A 93 -10.50 17.31 -6.11
C SER A 93 -10.75 18.73 -5.59
N ASP A 94 -10.75 18.94 -4.27
CA ASP A 94 -10.88 20.25 -3.64
C ASP A 94 -9.65 21.14 -3.95
N TRP A 95 -8.43 20.59 -3.92
CA TRP A 95 -7.20 21.31 -4.27
C TRP A 95 -7.12 21.61 -5.77
N LEU A 96 -7.54 20.68 -6.63
CA LEU A 96 -7.63 20.84 -8.07
C LEU A 96 -8.71 21.85 -8.43
N THR A 97 -9.85 21.86 -7.73
CA THR A 97 -10.90 22.87 -7.93
C THR A 97 -10.43 24.24 -7.46
N LYS A 98 -9.72 24.33 -6.33
CA LYS A 98 -9.11 25.58 -5.85
C LYS A 98 -7.97 26.07 -6.76
N ILE A 99 -7.22 25.17 -7.39
CA ILE A 99 -6.22 25.52 -8.41
C ILE A 99 -6.90 25.93 -9.70
N LEU A 100 -7.92 25.22 -10.20
CA LEU A 100 -8.68 25.60 -11.40
C LEU A 100 -9.38 26.96 -11.22
N VAL A 101 -9.95 27.20 -10.04
CA VAL A 101 -10.68 28.44 -9.70
C VAL A 101 -9.74 29.56 -9.23
N GLY A 102 -8.54 29.27 -8.73
CA GLY A 102 -7.60 30.27 -8.19
C GLY A 102 -6.37 30.52 -9.08
N ALA A 103 -5.55 29.50 -9.31
CA ALA A 103 -4.36 29.59 -10.18
C ALA A 103 -4.73 29.52 -11.67
N GLY A 104 -5.76 28.77 -12.04
CA GLY A 104 -6.37 28.72 -13.35
C GLY A 104 -7.00 30.06 -13.69
N LEU A 105 -7.76 30.69 -12.80
CA LEU A 105 -8.38 31.99 -13.09
C LEU A 105 -7.35 33.11 -13.37
N THR A 106 -6.14 33.02 -12.81
CA THR A 106 -5.05 33.97 -13.07
C THR A 106 -4.14 33.57 -14.25
N GLN A 107 -3.94 32.28 -14.52
CA GLN A 107 -3.04 31.78 -15.58
C GLN A 107 -3.74 31.25 -16.83
N ILE A 108 -5.07 31.07 -16.83
CA ILE A 108 -5.82 30.52 -17.97
C ILE A 108 -5.69 31.43 -19.19
N GLY A 109 -5.62 32.74 -18.99
CA GLY A 109 -5.32 33.68 -20.06
C GLY A 109 -3.95 33.44 -20.70
N SER A 110 -2.95 33.02 -19.92
CA SER A 110 -1.63 32.64 -20.45
C SER A 110 -1.66 31.31 -21.17
N ILE A 111 -2.36 30.32 -20.63
CA ILE A 111 -2.51 28.99 -21.25
C ILE A 111 -3.25 29.12 -22.59
N CYS A 112 -4.38 29.83 -22.63
CA CYS A 112 -5.15 30.07 -23.84
C CYS A 112 -4.34 30.85 -24.89
N ARG A 113 -3.52 31.82 -24.46
CA ARG A 113 -2.65 32.59 -25.37
C ARG A 113 -1.54 31.71 -25.97
N GLU A 114 -0.81 30.95 -25.16
CA GLU A 114 0.25 30.08 -25.68
C GLU A 114 -0.32 28.92 -26.50
N PHE A 115 -1.50 28.41 -26.13
CA PHE A 115 -2.24 27.46 -26.97
C PHE A 115 -2.62 28.07 -28.32
N GLY A 116 -3.18 29.29 -28.33
CA GLY A 116 -3.48 30.02 -29.55
C GLY A 116 -2.23 30.28 -30.39
N ARG A 117 -1.09 30.54 -29.76
CA ARG A 117 0.21 30.71 -30.42
C ARG A 117 0.68 29.42 -31.08
N LEU A 118 0.57 28.28 -30.39
CA LEU A 118 0.86 26.96 -30.94
C LEU A 118 -0.03 26.65 -32.15
N VAL A 119 -1.34 26.85 -32.02
CA VAL A 119 -2.29 26.66 -33.13
C VAL A 119 -1.96 27.58 -34.30
N GLY A 120 -1.60 28.84 -34.03
CA GLY A 120 -1.21 29.82 -35.05
C GLY A 120 0.10 29.47 -35.77
N VAL A 121 0.98 28.69 -35.16
CA VAL A 121 2.19 28.16 -35.80
C VAL A 121 1.87 26.92 -36.65
N VAL A 122 1.03 26.02 -36.15
CA VAL A 122 0.75 24.73 -36.81
C VAL A 122 -0.26 24.87 -37.94
N ALA A 123 -1.35 25.62 -37.75
CA ALA A 123 -2.44 25.71 -38.72
C ALA A 123 -2.00 26.16 -40.13
N PRO A 124 -1.13 27.18 -40.30
CA PRO A 124 -0.66 27.61 -41.63
C PRO A 124 0.16 26.55 -42.37
N THR A 125 0.82 25.65 -41.63
CA THR A 125 1.60 24.54 -42.22
C THR A 125 0.69 23.42 -42.75
N VAL A 126 -0.53 23.33 -42.21
CA VAL A 126 -1.57 22.39 -42.64
C VAL A 126 -2.39 22.99 -43.79
N ARG A 127 -2.85 24.24 -43.63
CA ARG A 127 -3.48 25.04 -44.70
C ARG A 127 -3.13 26.53 -44.57
N PRO A 128 -2.54 27.15 -45.60
CA PRO A 128 -2.18 28.57 -45.57
C PRO A 128 -3.37 29.53 -45.56
N ASP A 129 -4.56 29.08 -45.96
CA ASP A 129 -5.78 29.90 -46.08
C ASP A 129 -6.44 30.27 -44.74
N GLY A 130 -5.87 29.80 -43.62
CA GLY A 130 -6.37 30.07 -42.27
C GLY A 130 -7.55 29.19 -41.84
N THR A 131 -8.07 28.31 -42.71
CA THR A 131 -9.24 27.48 -42.40
C THR A 131 -8.92 26.34 -41.41
N ALA A 132 -7.64 26.05 -41.19
CA ALA A 132 -7.16 24.98 -40.30
C ALA A 132 -7.10 25.34 -38.82
N VAL A 133 -7.27 26.61 -38.43
CA VAL A 133 -7.10 27.07 -37.04
C VAL A 133 -8.02 26.33 -36.07
N ALA A 134 -9.32 26.27 -36.38
CA ALA A 134 -10.30 25.58 -35.53
C ALA A 134 -10.04 24.07 -35.47
N PHE A 135 -9.68 23.47 -36.60
CA PHE A 135 -9.40 22.04 -36.70
C PHE A 135 -8.19 21.63 -35.86
N VAL A 136 -7.06 22.31 -36.04
CA VAL A 136 -5.81 22.04 -35.31
C VAL A 136 -5.99 22.25 -33.81
N GLY A 137 -6.73 23.30 -33.41
CA GLY A 137 -7.07 23.52 -32.00
C GLY A 137 -7.89 22.38 -31.40
N ALA A 138 -8.98 21.99 -32.06
CA ALA A 138 -9.83 20.89 -31.59
C ALA A 138 -9.07 19.55 -31.54
N MET A 139 -8.26 19.26 -32.55
CA MET A 139 -7.41 18.06 -32.64
C MET A 139 -6.41 17.99 -31.47
N LEU A 140 -5.68 19.08 -31.20
CA LEU A 140 -4.71 19.14 -30.11
C LEU A 140 -5.36 18.83 -28.75
N VAL A 141 -6.53 19.43 -28.50
CA VAL A 141 -7.29 19.16 -27.26
C VAL A 141 -7.76 17.72 -27.21
N PHE A 142 -8.29 17.19 -28.32
CA PHE A 142 -8.78 15.81 -28.41
C PHE A 142 -7.68 14.80 -28.05
N PHE A 143 -6.50 14.91 -28.66
CA PHE A 143 -5.41 13.98 -28.41
C PHE A 143 -4.76 14.19 -27.03
N ALA A 144 -4.65 15.43 -26.54
CA ALA A 144 -4.14 15.68 -25.18
C ALA A 144 -5.06 15.10 -24.10
N VAL A 145 -6.37 15.32 -24.21
CA VAL A 145 -7.37 14.76 -23.27
C VAL A 145 -7.43 13.24 -23.40
N GLY A 146 -7.41 12.71 -24.63
CA GLY A 146 -7.33 11.28 -24.89
C GLY A 146 -6.10 10.67 -24.22
N GLY A 147 -4.93 11.24 -24.47
CA GLY A 147 -3.67 10.84 -23.85
C GLY A 147 -3.78 10.79 -22.33
N PHE A 148 -4.30 11.87 -21.72
CA PHE A 148 -4.52 11.94 -20.27
C PHE A 148 -5.40 10.79 -19.75
N ILE A 149 -6.55 10.56 -20.37
CA ILE A 149 -7.45 9.47 -19.97
C ILE A 149 -6.76 8.11 -20.14
N ALA A 150 -6.02 7.91 -21.25
CA ALA A 150 -5.29 6.67 -21.51
C ALA A 150 -4.22 6.42 -20.44
N GLY A 151 -3.36 7.41 -20.17
CA GLY A 151 -2.31 7.32 -19.17
C GLY A 151 -2.87 7.10 -17.77
N TRP A 152 -3.93 7.82 -17.40
CA TRP A 152 -4.60 7.67 -16.11
C TRP A 152 -5.25 6.29 -15.95
N LEU A 153 -6.01 5.85 -16.95
CA LEU A 153 -6.73 4.57 -16.91
C LEU A 153 -5.74 3.40 -16.90
N THR A 154 -4.70 3.47 -17.73
CA THR A 154 -3.63 2.45 -17.80
C THR A 154 -2.92 2.35 -16.47
N THR A 155 -2.50 3.47 -15.89
CA THR A 155 -1.80 3.47 -14.60
C THR A 155 -2.73 2.96 -13.50
N ARG A 156 -3.96 3.44 -13.44
CA ARG A 156 -4.91 3.05 -12.38
C ARG A 156 -5.37 1.60 -12.47
N LEU A 157 -5.49 1.02 -13.67
CA LEU A 157 -5.95 -0.36 -13.85
C LEU A 157 -4.81 -1.38 -13.89
N LEU A 158 -3.68 -1.07 -14.54
CA LEU A 158 -2.57 -2.01 -14.69
C LEU A 158 -1.59 -1.96 -13.53
N LEU A 159 -1.25 -0.78 -13.01
CA LEU A 159 -0.29 -0.69 -11.90
C LEU A 159 -0.90 -1.23 -10.60
N VAL A 160 -2.17 -0.91 -10.33
CA VAL A 160 -2.89 -1.48 -9.17
C VAL A 160 -3.03 -2.99 -9.33
N ALA A 161 -3.39 -3.48 -10.52
CA ALA A 161 -3.50 -4.92 -10.76
C ALA A 161 -2.13 -5.64 -10.69
N ALA A 162 -1.05 -5.01 -11.14
CA ALA A 162 0.29 -5.57 -11.07
C ALA A 162 0.81 -5.63 -9.63
N LEU A 163 0.54 -4.60 -8.83
CA LEU A 163 0.88 -4.58 -7.40
C LEU A 163 0.05 -5.61 -6.63
N THR A 164 -1.27 -5.69 -6.84
CA THR A 164 -2.08 -6.74 -6.20
C THR A 164 -1.72 -8.14 -6.66
N ARG A 165 -1.28 -8.34 -7.91
CA ARG A 165 -0.82 -9.67 -8.38
C ARG A 165 0.48 -10.09 -7.70
N ALA A 166 1.39 -9.16 -7.41
CA ALA A 166 2.59 -9.46 -6.65
C ALA A 166 2.26 -9.86 -5.20
N ASP A 167 1.24 -9.23 -4.60
CA ASP A 167 0.72 -9.59 -3.27
C ASP A 167 -0.05 -10.92 -3.28
N ASP A 168 -0.81 -11.20 -4.36
CA ASP A 168 -1.59 -12.43 -4.55
C ASP A 168 -0.68 -13.65 -4.83
N GLU A 169 0.52 -13.47 -5.38
CA GLU A 169 1.45 -14.56 -5.70
C GLU A 169 1.97 -15.24 -4.42
N ALA A 170 2.19 -14.47 -3.34
CA ALA A 170 2.49 -15.02 -2.02
C ALA A 170 1.29 -15.80 -1.46
N LEU A 171 0.07 -15.26 -1.62
CA LEU A 171 -1.17 -15.89 -1.16
C LEU A 171 -1.45 -17.21 -1.91
N ASP A 172 -1.25 -17.24 -3.22
CA ASP A 172 -1.45 -18.40 -4.09
C ASP A 172 -0.49 -19.53 -3.68
N ARG A 173 0.77 -19.24 -3.36
CA ARG A 173 1.72 -20.26 -2.87
C ARG A 173 1.38 -20.79 -1.48
N PHE A 174 0.82 -19.97 -0.59
CA PHE A 174 0.26 -20.48 0.68
C PHE A 174 -0.92 -21.41 0.46
N VAL A 175 -1.81 -21.07 -0.49
CA VAL A 175 -2.96 -21.90 -0.83
C VAL A 175 -2.51 -23.24 -1.44
N GLU A 176 -1.54 -23.23 -2.36
CA GLU A 176 -0.95 -24.45 -2.92
C GLU A 176 -0.26 -25.31 -1.85
N ALA A 177 0.44 -24.69 -0.90
CA ALA A 177 1.03 -25.41 0.23
C ALA A 177 -0.02 -26.10 1.09
N GLN A 178 -1.17 -25.45 1.34
CA GLN A 178 -2.27 -26.08 2.07
C GLN A 178 -2.87 -27.26 1.30
N TYR A 179 -3.02 -27.15 -0.03
CA TYR A 179 -3.50 -28.27 -0.85
C TYR A 179 -2.51 -29.44 -0.86
N ALA A 180 -1.20 -29.17 -0.89
CA ALA A 180 -0.16 -30.20 -0.79
C ALA A 180 -0.21 -30.90 0.58
N GLU A 181 -0.39 -30.15 1.67
CA GLU A 181 -0.53 -30.70 3.03
C GLU A 181 -1.78 -31.59 3.16
N LEU A 182 -2.92 -31.11 2.66
CA LEU A 182 -4.18 -31.88 2.64
C LEU A 182 -4.07 -33.16 1.80
N SER A 183 -3.17 -33.16 0.81
CA SER A 183 -2.88 -34.32 -0.05
C SER A 183 -1.83 -35.26 0.58
N GLY A 184 -1.30 -34.94 1.76
CA GLY A 184 -0.27 -35.71 2.46
C GLY A 184 1.15 -35.51 1.92
N ASP A 185 1.38 -34.53 1.05
CA ASP A 185 2.68 -34.19 0.48
C ASP A 185 3.31 -33.04 1.28
N SER A 186 3.75 -33.35 2.50
CA SER A 186 4.32 -32.37 3.43
C SER A 186 5.64 -31.77 2.91
N ASP A 187 6.42 -32.52 2.12
CA ASP A 187 7.68 -32.03 1.52
C ASP A 187 7.40 -30.94 0.48
N ARG A 188 6.38 -31.12 -0.36
CA ARG A 188 5.96 -30.10 -1.32
C ARG A 188 5.30 -28.91 -0.64
N ALA A 189 4.50 -29.16 0.40
CA ALA A 189 3.90 -28.10 1.19
C ALA A 189 4.96 -27.19 1.82
N GLU A 190 6.02 -27.78 2.39
CA GLU A 190 7.12 -27.03 2.98
C GLU A 190 7.94 -26.24 1.96
N ALA A 191 8.22 -26.82 0.79
CA ALA A 191 8.90 -26.11 -0.29
C ALA A 191 8.10 -24.88 -0.77
N LEU A 192 6.78 -25.03 -0.92
CA LEU A 192 5.88 -23.95 -1.34
C LEU A 192 5.76 -22.85 -0.27
N ARG A 193 5.74 -23.22 1.01
CA ARG A 193 5.79 -22.25 2.14
C ARG A 193 7.09 -21.46 2.15
N SER A 194 8.22 -22.15 1.99
CA SER A 194 9.54 -21.52 1.93
C SER A 194 9.64 -20.52 0.78
N GLU A 195 9.05 -20.87 -0.38
CA GLU A 195 8.96 -19.97 -1.53
C GLU A 195 8.03 -18.76 -1.26
N ALA A 196 6.84 -18.99 -0.68
CA ALA A 196 5.90 -17.94 -0.28
C ALA A 196 6.54 -16.94 0.70
N ILE A 197 7.33 -17.46 1.65
CA ILE A 197 8.10 -16.66 2.60
C ILE A 197 9.22 -15.89 1.91
N GLY A 198 9.83 -16.46 0.87
CA GLY A 198 10.79 -15.76 0.01
C GLY A 198 10.22 -14.47 -0.59
N TYR A 199 8.92 -14.42 -0.92
CA TYR A 199 8.22 -13.23 -1.40
C TYR A 199 7.85 -12.26 -0.26
N LEU A 200 7.52 -12.76 0.93
CA LEU A 200 7.26 -11.93 2.11
C LEU A 200 8.52 -11.35 2.75
N ARG A 201 9.68 -12.00 2.64
CA ARG A 201 10.94 -11.56 3.26
C ARG A 201 11.40 -10.15 2.81
N PRO A 202 11.34 -9.77 1.52
CA PRO A 202 11.54 -8.38 1.10
C PRO A 202 10.54 -7.40 1.76
N GLU A 203 9.34 -7.86 2.08
CA GLU A 203 8.31 -7.06 2.77
C GLU A 203 8.50 -7.01 4.30
N VAL A 204 9.02 -8.06 4.95
CA VAL A 204 9.34 -8.04 6.40
C VAL A 204 10.34 -6.94 6.72
N GLU A 205 11.37 -6.77 5.90
CA GLU A 205 12.28 -5.63 6.02
C GLU A 205 11.58 -4.29 5.74
N ALA A 206 10.60 -4.26 4.83
CA ALA A 206 9.78 -3.07 4.57
C ALA A 206 8.89 -2.72 5.77
N PHE A 207 8.31 -3.71 6.46
CA PHE A 207 7.60 -3.54 7.73
C PHE A 207 8.54 -3.04 8.82
N GLY A 208 9.77 -3.57 8.88
CA GLY A 208 10.86 -3.02 9.67
C GLY A 208 11.04 -1.52 9.40
N ARG A 209 11.40 -1.15 8.18
CA ARG A 209 11.58 0.28 7.81
C ARG A 209 10.36 1.15 8.14
N ARG A 210 9.14 0.64 7.96
CA ARG A 210 7.90 1.36 8.29
C ARG A 210 7.76 1.57 9.81
N TYR A 211 8.05 0.56 10.62
CA TYR A 211 8.09 0.71 12.09
C TYR A 211 9.08 1.80 12.51
N GLU A 212 10.29 1.77 11.96
CA GLU A 212 11.35 2.73 12.23
C GLU A 212 10.89 4.16 11.89
N GLN A 213 10.20 4.35 10.76
CA GLN A 213 9.60 5.63 10.38
C GLN A 213 8.48 6.06 11.33
N SER A 214 7.55 5.16 11.68
CA SER A 214 6.47 5.45 12.63
C SER A 214 7.00 5.85 14.00
N ARG A 215 8.13 5.27 14.42
CA ARG A 215 8.78 5.58 15.70
C ARG A 215 9.36 7.02 15.73
N GLN A 216 9.66 7.63 14.59
CA GLN A 216 10.12 9.01 14.51
C GLN A 216 8.99 10.03 14.68
N LEU A 217 7.73 9.58 14.60
CA LEU A 217 6.58 10.46 14.84
C LEU A 217 6.53 10.95 16.30
N PRO A 218 5.94 12.13 16.56
CA PRO A 218 5.67 12.59 17.91
C PRO A 218 4.90 11.54 18.72
N ALA A 219 5.19 11.45 20.02
CA ALA A 219 4.45 10.54 20.90
C ALA A 219 2.96 10.91 20.91
N GLY A 220 2.10 9.92 20.65
CA GLY A 220 0.66 10.12 20.59
C GLY A 220 -0.08 8.93 19.96
N PRO A 221 -1.43 8.99 19.91
CA PRO A 221 -2.26 7.88 19.44
C PRO A 221 -1.93 7.41 18.02
N LEU A 222 -1.63 8.35 17.12
CA LEU A 222 -1.29 8.04 15.73
C LEU A 222 -0.03 7.16 15.63
N ARG A 223 1.04 7.56 16.33
CA ARG A 223 2.29 6.79 16.36
C ARG A 223 2.05 5.38 16.89
N THR A 224 1.30 5.25 17.98
CA THR A 224 0.98 3.95 18.57
C THR A 224 0.18 3.08 17.61
N SER A 225 -0.83 3.64 16.94
CA SER A 225 -1.67 2.92 15.99
C SER A 225 -0.88 2.41 14.78
N GLU A 226 0.01 3.23 14.20
CA GLU A 226 0.88 2.79 13.11
C GLU A 226 1.82 1.67 13.54
N MET A 227 2.41 1.76 14.74
CA MET A 227 3.26 0.71 15.29
C MET A 227 2.46 -0.58 15.57
N GLU A 228 1.22 -0.47 16.05
CA GLU A 228 0.31 -1.60 16.26
C GLU A 228 -0.12 -2.27 14.97
N SER A 229 -0.29 -1.51 13.87
CA SER A 229 -0.66 -2.05 12.56
C SER A 229 0.29 -3.16 12.11
N ILE A 230 1.59 -2.99 12.36
CA ILE A 230 2.64 -3.96 11.99
C ILE A 230 2.44 -5.27 12.76
N THR A 231 2.14 -5.20 14.05
CA THR A 231 1.86 -6.39 14.87
C THR A 231 0.53 -7.04 14.52
N ASN A 232 -0.48 -6.25 14.11
CA ASN A 232 -1.77 -6.77 13.65
C ASN A 232 -1.61 -7.56 12.35
N ILE A 233 -0.84 -7.02 11.40
CA ILE A 233 -0.52 -7.72 10.14
C ILE A 233 0.23 -9.01 10.43
N ALA A 234 1.24 -8.98 11.31
CA ALA A 234 1.96 -10.17 11.72
C ALA A 234 1.05 -11.23 12.36
N ARG A 235 0.15 -10.84 13.27
CA ARG A 235 -0.83 -11.77 13.87
C ARG A 235 -1.71 -12.44 12.82
N LEU A 236 -2.20 -11.67 11.85
CA LEU A 236 -3.00 -12.21 10.75
C LEU A 236 -2.17 -13.16 9.88
N ALA A 237 -0.95 -12.78 9.53
CA ALA A 237 -0.03 -13.60 8.75
C ALA A 237 0.31 -14.94 9.42
N ALA A 238 0.37 -14.98 10.76
CA ALA A 238 0.63 -16.19 11.53
C ALA A 238 -0.47 -17.26 11.41
N THR A 239 -1.69 -16.86 11.05
CA THR A 239 -2.80 -17.80 10.85
C THR A 239 -2.70 -18.58 9.53
N GLY A 240 -1.87 -18.10 8.58
CA GLY A 240 -1.48 -18.87 7.40
C GLY A 240 -0.48 -19.97 7.79
N GLN A 241 -0.72 -21.20 7.32
CA GLN A 241 0.19 -22.32 7.58
C GLN A 241 1.47 -22.20 6.75
N GLY A 242 2.41 -21.37 7.17
CA GLY A 242 3.78 -21.44 6.65
C GLY A 242 4.87 -20.81 7.48
N TRP A 243 4.54 -20.06 8.54
CA TRP A 243 5.53 -19.65 9.51
C TRP A 243 5.91 -20.82 10.43
N THR A 244 7.20 -20.97 10.70
CA THR A 244 7.74 -21.93 11.68
C THR A 244 8.25 -21.20 12.91
N ALA A 245 8.32 -21.91 14.05
CA ALA A 245 8.91 -21.39 15.27
C ALA A 245 10.39 -20.98 15.08
N GLU A 246 11.14 -21.70 14.23
CA GLU A 246 12.52 -21.36 13.87
C GLU A 246 12.61 -20.00 13.16
N GLN A 247 11.77 -19.78 12.15
CA GLN A 247 11.76 -18.51 11.42
C GLN A 247 11.36 -17.34 12.31
N ALA A 248 10.36 -17.52 13.18
CA ALA A 248 9.97 -16.49 14.13
C ALA A 248 11.12 -16.16 15.10
N ARG A 249 11.90 -17.16 15.51
CA ARG A 249 13.14 -17.00 16.30
C ARG A 249 14.22 -16.23 15.54
N GLU A 250 14.49 -16.60 14.29
CA GLU A 250 15.47 -15.92 13.44
C GLU A 250 15.12 -14.44 13.22
N LEU A 251 13.84 -14.13 12.95
CA LEU A 251 13.37 -12.76 12.80
C LEU A 251 13.57 -11.95 14.08
N PHE A 252 13.26 -12.52 15.25
CA PHE A 252 13.50 -11.84 16.52
C PHE A 252 15.00 -11.65 16.82
N ALA A 253 15.88 -12.53 16.34
CA ALA A 253 17.32 -12.38 16.53
C ALA A 253 17.93 -11.22 15.72
N GLN A 254 17.23 -10.70 14.70
CA GLN A 254 17.75 -9.64 13.84
C GLN A 254 17.93 -8.30 14.56
N ASP A 255 18.85 -7.48 14.06
CA ASP A 255 19.17 -6.17 14.60
C ASP A 255 18.22 -5.03 14.15
N SER A 256 16.98 -5.36 13.77
CA SER A 256 15.95 -4.35 13.45
C SER A 256 14.84 -4.35 14.53
N PRO A 257 14.59 -3.21 15.20
CA PRO A 257 13.48 -3.10 16.15
C PRO A 257 12.11 -3.44 15.54
N GLY A 258 11.86 -3.04 14.29
CA GLY A 258 10.59 -3.32 13.63
C GLY A 258 10.40 -4.80 13.29
N VAL A 259 11.45 -5.48 12.83
CA VAL A 259 11.40 -6.93 12.55
C VAL A 259 11.21 -7.74 13.83
N ARG A 260 11.86 -7.36 14.94
CA ARG A 260 11.64 -7.98 16.26
C ARG A 260 10.19 -7.87 16.70
N VAL A 261 9.60 -6.71 16.53
CA VAL A 261 8.19 -6.45 16.86
C VAL A 261 7.25 -7.25 15.95
N PHE A 262 7.59 -7.41 14.67
CA PHE A 262 6.85 -8.27 13.74
C PHE A 262 6.90 -9.75 14.20
N ALA A 263 8.06 -10.26 14.60
CA ALA A 263 8.21 -11.61 15.13
C ALA A 263 7.34 -11.85 16.38
N LEU A 264 7.31 -10.90 17.32
CA LEU A 264 6.40 -10.96 18.47
C LEU A 264 4.93 -10.96 18.06
N GLY A 265 4.58 -10.27 16.97
CA GLY A 265 3.23 -10.30 16.40
C GLY A 265 2.89 -11.67 15.80
N LEU A 266 3.83 -12.31 15.10
CA LEU A 266 3.63 -13.66 14.57
C LEU A 266 3.33 -14.66 15.71
N MET A 267 4.15 -14.64 16.76
CA MET A 267 3.99 -15.52 17.92
C MET A 267 2.68 -15.29 18.68
N GLN A 268 2.15 -14.07 18.66
CA GLN A 268 0.84 -13.77 19.25
C GLN A 268 -0.32 -14.29 18.40
N GLY A 269 -0.13 -14.42 17.08
CA GLY A 269 -1.17 -14.90 16.17
C GLY A 269 -1.26 -16.41 16.08
N ASN A 270 -0.18 -17.12 16.41
CA ASN A 270 -0.11 -18.57 16.44
C ASN A 270 0.80 -19.04 17.59
N SER A 271 0.21 -19.73 18.58
CA SER A 271 0.91 -20.23 19.77
C SER A 271 2.00 -21.24 19.46
N ASP A 272 1.91 -21.95 18.33
CA ASP A 272 2.91 -22.94 17.92
C ASP A 272 4.24 -22.28 17.52
N LEU A 273 4.21 -20.97 17.23
CA LEU A 273 5.40 -20.18 16.93
C LEU A 273 6.04 -19.57 18.19
N ALA A 274 5.32 -19.57 19.32
CA ALA A 274 5.71 -18.86 20.52
C ALA A 274 6.89 -19.52 21.22
N ASP A 275 7.84 -18.69 21.66
CA ASP A 275 9.02 -19.14 22.38
C ASP A 275 9.13 -18.41 23.72
N PHE A 276 9.25 -19.18 24.80
CA PHE A 276 9.29 -18.64 26.16
C PHE A 276 10.55 -17.80 26.43
N GLY A 277 11.70 -18.21 25.89
CA GLY A 277 12.95 -17.47 26.04
C GLY A 277 12.86 -16.08 25.40
N ILE A 278 12.22 -15.99 24.24
CA ILE A 278 11.93 -14.70 23.57
C ILE A 278 11.00 -13.84 24.41
N VAL A 279 9.99 -14.41 25.06
CA VAL A 279 9.11 -13.64 25.96
C VAL A 279 9.93 -13.01 27.09
N VAL A 280 10.78 -13.80 27.76
CA VAL A 280 11.62 -13.29 28.84
C VAL A 280 12.58 -12.20 28.35
N ASP A 281 13.20 -12.36 27.17
CA ASP A 281 14.08 -11.35 26.57
C ASP A 281 13.31 -10.08 26.17
N ALA A 282 12.15 -10.22 25.52
CA ALA A 282 11.32 -9.10 25.10
C ALA A 282 10.75 -8.30 26.28
N VAL A 283 10.51 -8.95 27.44
CA VAL A 283 10.08 -8.26 28.67
C VAL A 283 11.28 -7.63 29.40
N GLY A 284 12.36 -8.38 29.58
CA GLY A 284 13.48 -8.00 30.43
C GLY A 284 14.55 -7.13 29.77
N ARG A 285 14.77 -7.29 28.46
CA ARG A 285 15.83 -6.64 27.68
C ARG A 285 15.31 -6.00 26.40
N SER A 286 14.09 -5.48 26.44
CA SER A 286 13.45 -4.85 25.29
C SER A 286 14.27 -3.67 24.74
N ARG A 287 14.26 -3.47 23.41
CA ARG A 287 14.93 -2.32 22.77
C ARG A 287 14.06 -1.08 22.71
N SER A 288 12.77 -1.23 23.02
CA SER A 288 11.82 -0.13 23.08
C SER A 288 10.68 -0.41 24.06
N ALA A 289 10.00 0.65 24.48
CA ALA A 289 8.78 0.53 25.28
C ALA A 289 7.67 -0.24 24.53
N PHE A 290 7.60 -0.10 23.21
CA PHE A 290 6.60 -0.80 22.41
C PHE A 290 6.90 -2.29 22.27
N GLU A 291 8.15 -2.65 22.02
CA GLU A 291 8.59 -4.06 22.04
C GLU A 291 8.29 -4.71 23.40
N GLN A 292 8.57 -4.02 24.51
CA GLN A 292 8.24 -4.53 25.85
C GLN A 292 6.75 -4.79 26.02
N TYR A 293 5.93 -3.87 25.50
CA TYR A 293 4.48 -4.02 25.54
C TYR A 293 4.02 -5.26 24.74
N GLN A 294 4.55 -5.47 23.54
CA GLN A 294 4.24 -6.65 22.74
C GLN A 294 4.75 -7.95 23.37
N GLY A 295 5.92 -7.92 24.02
CA GLY A 295 6.45 -9.05 24.79
C GLY A 295 5.54 -9.43 25.97
N LEU A 296 5.00 -8.43 26.69
CA LEU A 296 4.00 -8.65 27.74
C LEU A 296 2.69 -9.22 27.19
N LEU A 297 2.22 -8.76 26.01
CA LEU A 297 1.03 -9.33 25.38
C LEU A 297 1.24 -10.79 24.98
N LEU A 298 2.40 -11.13 24.39
CA LEU A 298 2.77 -12.51 24.09
C LEU A 298 2.84 -13.37 25.35
N ALA A 299 3.48 -12.87 26.42
CA ALA A 299 3.52 -13.55 27.71
C ALA A 299 2.13 -13.93 28.21
N LYS A 300 1.17 -13.00 28.07
CA LYS A 300 -0.22 -13.21 28.48
C LYS A 300 -0.90 -14.35 27.70
N THR A 301 -0.57 -14.52 26.43
CA THR A 301 -1.13 -15.61 25.61
C THR A 301 -0.58 -16.99 25.99
N MET A 302 0.60 -17.05 26.62
CA MET A 302 1.26 -18.31 26.98
C MET A 302 0.94 -18.82 28.38
N LEU A 303 0.32 -17.99 29.25
CA LEU A 303 0.18 -18.26 30.68
C LEU A 303 -0.36 -19.66 31.02
N ASP A 304 -1.37 -20.12 30.27
CA ASP A 304 -2.06 -21.38 30.55
C ASP A 304 -1.19 -22.62 30.27
N GLY A 305 -0.15 -22.47 29.45
CA GLY A 305 0.77 -23.55 29.06
C GLY A 305 2.12 -23.52 29.77
N LEU A 306 2.37 -22.57 30.69
CA LEU A 306 3.67 -22.46 31.36
C LEU A 306 3.84 -23.48 32.49
N ASP A 307 5.00 -24.13 32.54
CA ASP A 307 5.43 -24.92 33.68
C ASP A 307 5.86 -24.04 34.87
N GLU A 308 6.12 -24.65 36.03
CA GLU A 308 6.46 -23.93 37.25
C GLU A 308 7.77 -23.12 37.14
N ILE A 309 8.76 -23.64 36.43
CA ILE A 309 10.05 -22.96 36.23
C ILE A 309 9.84 -21.72 35.34
N GLN A 310 9.07 -21.87 34.27
CA GLN A 310 8.72 -20.80 33.35
C GLN A 310 7.85 -19.73 34.04
N ARG A 311 6.89 -20.14 34.87
CA ARG A 311 6.08 -19.21 35.68
C ARG A 311 6.94 -18.37 36.60
N GLN A 312 7.86 -19.00 37.31
CA GLN A 312 8.78 -18.29 38.19
C GLN A 312 9.70 -17.34 37.42
N ALA A 313 10.28 -17.79 36.29
CA ALA A 313 11.13 -16.94 35.46
C ALA A 313 10.37 -15.73 34.88
N LEU A 314 9.13 -15.91 34.42
CA LEU A 314 8.29 -14.82 33.93
C LEU A 314 7.92 -13.84 35.06
N ARG A 315 7.59 -14.37 36.25
CA ARG A 315 7.29 -13.57 37.43
C ARG A 315 8.48 -12.67 37.79
N GLU A 316 9.68 -13.24 37.85
CA GLU A 316 10.91 -12.51 38.14
C GLU A 316 11.19 -11.43 37.08
N ALA A 317 11.08 -11.77 35.79
CA ALA A 317 11.30 -10.82 34.69
C ALA A 317 10.33 -9.64 34.75
N VAL A 318 9.04 -9.89 34.98
CA VAL A 318 8.02 -8.83 35.07
C VAL A 318 8.19 -8.02 36.36
N ALA A 319 8.46 -8.66 37.49
CA ALA A 319 8.68 -7.98 38.77
C ALA A 319 9.90 -7.06 38.73
N ALA A 320 11.00 -7.50 38.12
CA ALA A 320 12.20 -6.70 37.93
C ALA A 320 11.91 -5.41 37.13
N GLN A 321 11.04 -5.48 36.12
CA GLN A 321 10.67 -4.31 35.32
C GLN A 321 9.73 -3.33 36.03
N LEU A 322 9.04 -3.77 37.09
CA LEU A 322 8.20 -2.94 37.97
C LEU A 322 8.94 -2.40 39.20
N ALA A 323 10.08 -3.01 39.54
CA ALA A 323 10.93 -2.60 40.65
C ALA A 323 11.62 -1.24 40.37
N PRO A 324 12.14 -0.55 41.40
CA PRO A 324 12.96 0.63 41.20
C PRO A 324 14.14 0.35 40.26
N GLY A 325 14.27 1.14 39.18
CA GLY A 325 15.26 0.92 38.11
C GLY A 325 14.71 0.18 36.89
N GLY A 326 13.51 -0.39 36.97
CA GLY A 326 12.81 -0.99 35.85
C GLY A 326 12.13 0.03 34.92
N TRP A 327 11.76 -0.41 33.71
CA TRP A 327 11.24 0.47 32.66
C TRP A 327 9.70 0.62 32.66
N ILE A 328 8.98 -0.12 33.50
CA ILE A 328 7.51 -0.08 33.59
C ILE A 328 7.09 0.82 34.75
N ARG A 329 6.54 2.00 34.41
CA ARG A 329 5.98 2.93 35.40
C ARG A 329 4.66 2.42 35.95
N ARG A 330 4.23 2.91 37.12
CA ARG A 330 2.96 2.53 37.78
C ARG A 330 1.71 3.13 37.14
N GLU A 331 1.69 3.21 35.81
CA GLU A 331 0.63 3.81 35.01
C GLU A 331 0.70 3.31 33.56
N GLY A 332 -0.42 3.41 32.84
CA GLY A 332 -0.49 3.09 31.41
C GLY A 332 -0.58 1.60 31.07
N ALA A 333 -0.56 1.30 29.77
CA ALA A 333 -0.88 -0.01 29.24
C ALA A 333 0.09 -1.13 29.68
N ARG A 334 1.41 -0.87 29.66
CA ARG A 334 2.42 -1.85 30.10
C ARG A 334 2.22 -2.27 31.56
N TRP A 335 1.92 -1.31 32.43
CA TRP A 335 1.66 -1.60 33.84
C TRP A 335 0.41 -2.46 34.04
N ALA A 336 -0.67 -2.13 33.33
CA ALA A 336 -1.92 -2.88 33.42
C ALA A 336 -1.73 -4.34 32.99
N VAL A 337 -1.01 -4.57 31.87
CA VAL A 337 -0.72 -5.94 31.40
C VAL A 337 0.23 -6.67 32.35
N ALA A 338 1.32 -6.03 32.78
CA ALA A 338 2.27 -6.62 33.73
C ALA A 338 1.61 -7.05 35.04
N ARG A 339 0.73 -6.21 35.60
CA ARG A 339 -0.05 -6.57 36.79
C ARG A 339 -0.99 -7.74 36.54
N SER A 340 -1.69 -7.74 35.41
CA SER A 340 -2.58 -8.85 35.04
C SER A 340 -1.82 -10.17 34.96
N ILE A 341 -0.60 -10.18 34.44
CA ILE A 341 0.26 -11.37 34.39
C ILE A 341 0.61 -11.83 35.80
N LEU A 342 1.15 -10.94 36.64
CA LEU A 342 1.56 -11.29 38.00
C LEU A 342 0.39 -11.86 38.83
N THR A 343 -0.80 -11.25 38.73
CA THR A 343 -1.99 -11.73 39.43
C THR A 343 -2.39 -13.15 39.00
N ARG A 344 -2.34 -13.46 37.71
CA ARG A 344 -2.67 -14.81 37.20
C ARG A 344 -1.64 -15.85 37.62
N LEU A 345 -0.36 -15.49 37.61
CA LEU A 345 0.71 -16.39 38.06
C LEU A 345 0.59 -16.72 39.55
N THR A 346 0.05 -15.82 40.38
CA THR A 346 -0.14 -16.08 41.83
C THR A 346 -1.41 -16.84 42.18
N SER A 347 -2.46 -16.77 41.34
CA SER A 347 -3.76 -17.39 41.65
C SER A 347 -3.83 -18.89 41.37
N GLU A 348 -2.84 -19.45 40.69
CA GLU A 348 -2.79 -20.87 40.32
C GLU A 348 -1.84 -21.68 41.23
N GLU A 349 -1.19 -21.04 42.21
CA GLU A 349 -0.40 -21.67 43.28
C GLU A 349 -1.23 -22.03 44.53
N SER A 350 -2.53 -21.68 44.55
CA SER A 350 -3.46 -21.85 45.67
C SER A 350 -4.58 -22.82 45.36
#